data_AF-A0A7S1Z700-F1
#
_entry.id   AF-A0A7S1Z700-F1
#
_cell.length_a   1.000
_cell.length_b   1.000
_cell.length_c   1.000
_cell.angle_alpha   90.00
_cell.angle_beta   90.00
_cell.angle_gamma   90.00
#
_symmetry.space_group_name_H-M   'P 1'
#
loop_
_entity.id
_entity.type
_entity.pdbx_description
1 polymer ?
#
loop_
_entity_poly.entity_id
_entity_poly.type
_entity_poly.pdbx_seq_one_letter_code
_entity_poly.pdbx_strand_id
1 'polypeptide(L)'
;EAYNDEEDDDDDGTKGLNNYGYNLVIWAWGKSRDARRAERAEGVFRRLQSLFEQTGKESLRPDRVTYTSLMKAVVSERRPGVSADRAHEILREMERLSEGGGEDNGDDGGGGTGSRAKK
;
A
#
# COMPACT_ATOMS: atom_id res chain seq x y z
N GLU A 1 -2.86 20.76 -51.84
CA GLU A 1 -3.81 20.34 -50.79
C GLU A 1 -2.97 19.79 -49.65
N ALA A 2 -3.08 20.40 -48.47
CA ALA A 2 -2.31 19.99 -47.30
C ALA A 2 -2.98 18.75 -46.72
N TYR A 3 -2.29 17.61 -46.78
CA TYR A 3 -2.65 16.46 -45.96
C TYR A 3 -2.36 16.88 -44.52
N ASN A 4 -3.43 17.18 -43.78
CA ASN A 4 -3.41 17.15 -42.32
C ASN A 4 -3.07 15.71 -41.95
N ASP A 5 -1.78 15.47 -41.74
CA ASP A 5 -1.27 14.35 -40.97
C ASP A 5 -1.62 14.69 -39.51
N GLU A 6 -2.90 14.53 -39.18
CA GLU A 6 -3.32 14.38 -37.80
C GLU A 6 -2.71 13.04 -37.39
N GLU A 7 -1.53 13.10 -36.78
CA GLU A 7 -0.94 12.00 -36.05
C GLU A 7 -2.05 11.43 -35.16
N ASP A 8 -2.59 10.27 -35.56
CA ASP A 8 -3.45 9.43 -34.74
C ASP A 8 -2.61 9.07 -33.51
N ASP A 9 -2.66 9.95 -32.51
CA ASP A 9 -2.15 9.79 -31.16
C ASP A 9 -2.50 8.36 -30.74
N ASP A 10 -1.45 7.57 -30.55
CA ASP A 10 -1.46 6.16 -30.22
C ASP A 10 -2.67 5.76 -29.35
N ASP A 11 -3.70 5.16 -29.98
CA ASP A 11 -4.58 4.18 -29.30
C ASP A 11 -3.72 2.92 -29.07
N ASP A 12 -2.62 3.08 -28.35
CA ASP A 12 -1.87 2.01 -27.74
C ASP A 12 -2.86 1.30 -26.83
N GLY A 13 -3.25 0.10 -27.22
CA GLY A 13 -4.18 -0.78 -26.51
C GLY A 13 -3.82 -1.09 -25.05
N THR A 14 -2.89 -0.35 -24.44
CA THR A 14 -2.69 -0.17 -23.01
C THR A 14 -3.77 0.68 -22.35
N LYS A 15 -5.05 0.46 -22.71
CA LYS A 15 -6.20 0.92 -21.93
C LYS A 15 -5.94 0.54 -20.45
N GLY A 16 -5.59 1.58 -19.70
CA GLY A 16 -4.75 1.57 -18.50
C GLY A 16 -4.66 0.25 -17.72
N LEU A 17 -3.46 -0.33 -17.67
CA LEU A 17 -3.10 -1.18 -16.55
C LEU A 17 -3.30 -0.34 -15.28
N ASN A 18 -4.37 -0.62 -14.55
CA ASN A 18 -4.77 0.13 -13.37
C ASN A 18 -4.49 -0.69 -12.10
N ASN A 19 -4.33 0.00 -10.98
CA ASN A 19 -4.15 -0.61 -9.67
C ASN A 19 -5.31 -1.56 -9.28
N TYR A 20 -6.48 -1.42 -9.91
CA TYR A 20 -7.66 -2.27 -9.69
C TYR A 20 -7.39 -3.76 -9.84
N GLY A 21 -6.64 -4.18 -10.86
CA GLY A 21 -6.33 -5.60 -11.07
C GLY A 21 -5.48 -6.15 -9.92
N TYR A 22 -4.47 -5.38 -9.51
CA TYR A 22 -3.62 -5.71 -8.37
C TYR A 22 -4.41 -5.72 -7.07
N ASN A 23 -5.29 -4.75 -6.86
CA ASN A 23 -6.18 -4.66 -5.70
C ASN A 23 -7.06 -5.90 -5.58
N LEU A 24 -7.64 -6.36 -6.69
CA LEU A 24 -8.48 -7.55 -6.71
C LEU A 24 -7.68 -8.80 -6.31
N VAL A 25 -6.46 -8.96 -6.82
CA VAL A 25 -5.59 -10.10 -6.48
C VAL A 25 -5.21 -10.06 -5.01
N ILE A 26 -4.79 -8.92 -4.48
CA ILE A 26 -4.44 -8.75 -3.06
C ILE A 26 -5.66 -9.04 -2.17
N TRP A 27 -6.83 -8.54 -2.56
CA TRP A 27 -8.09 -8.80 -1.84
C TRP A 27 -8.47 -10.29 -1.86
N ALA A 28 -8.29 -10.97 -2.99
CA ALA A 28 -8.53 -12.41 -3.12
C ALA A 28 -7.59 -13.21 -2.20
N TRP A 29 -6.32 -12.83 -2.09
CA TRP A 29 -5.40 -13.41 -1.11
C TRP A 29 -5.86 -13.15 0.33
N GLY A 30 -6.39 -11.96 0.63
CA GLY A 30 -7.00 -11.66 1.92
C GLY A 30 -8.10 -12.63 2.33
N LYS A 31 -8.93 -13.05 1.37
CA LYS A 31 -10.00 -14.05 1.58
C LYS A 31 -9.52 -15.50 1.53
N SER A 32 -8.35 -15.76 0.95
CA SER A 32 -7.80 -17.12 0.83
C SER A 32 -7.52 -17.72 2.20
N ARG A 33 -7.57 -19.06 2.31
CA ARG A 33 -7.20 -19.79 3.53
C ARG A 33 -5.75 -20.30 3.50
N ASP A 34 -4.98 -19.89 2.49
CA ASP A 34 -3.58 -20.26 2.33
C ASP A 34 -2.71 -19.69 3.46
N ALA A 35 -1.78 -20.49 3.96
CA ALA A 35 -0.80 -20.07 4.96
C ALA A 35 0.16 -19.00 4.41
N ARG A 36 0.41 -18.97 3.09
CA ARG A 36 1.30 -18.01 2.43
C ARG A 36 0.57 -16.82 1.81
N ARG A 37 -0.70 -16.60 2.15
CA ARG A 37 -1.48 -15.49 1.59
C ARG A 37 -0.86 -14.12 1.83
N ALA A 38 -0.23 -13.92 2.99
CA ALA A 38 0.45 -12.68 3.34
C ALA A 38 1.64 -12.43 2.41
N GLU A 39 2.53 -13.42 2.27
CA GLU A 39 3.69 -13.36 1.36
C GLU A 39 3.28 -13.13 -0.10
N ARG A 40 2.22 -13.82 -0.56
CA ARG A 40 1.68 -13.65 -1.91
C ARG A 40 1.10 -12.26 -2.13
N ALA A 41 0.33 -11.75 -1.17
CA ALA A 41 -0.24 -10.41 -1.22
C ALA A 41 0.86 -9.33 -1.22
N GLU A 42 1.89 -9.48 -0.38
CA GLU A 42 3.06 -8.60 -0.36
C GLU A 42 3.83 -8.63 -1.68
N GLY A 43 4.02 -9.80 -2.28
CA GLY A 43 4.68 -9.91 -3.57
C GLY A 43 3.94 -9.14 -4.68
N VAL A 44 2.61 -9.21 -4.70
CA VAL A 44 1.78 -8.46 -5.66
C VAL A 44 1.83 -6.96 -5.38
N PHE A 45 1.79 -6.57 -4.11
CA PHE A 45 1.93 -5.17 -3.69
C PHE A 45 3.27 -4.57 -4.10
N ARG A 46 4.39 -5.24 -3.80
CA ARG A 46 5.74 -4.78 -4.21
C ARG A 46 5.86 -4.67 -5.72
N ARG A 47 5.20 -5.56 -6.46
CA ARG A 47 5.17 -5.48 -7.93
C ARG A 47 4.43 -4.22 -8.39
N LEU A 48 3.29 -3.89 -7.77
CA LEU A 48 2.54 -2.66 -8.07
C LEU A 48 3.38 -1.42 -7.77
N GLN A 49 4.02 -1.36 -6.60
CA GLN A 49 4.88 -0.24 -6.21
C GLN A 49 6.07 -0.08 -7.16
N SER A 50 6.76 -1.17 -7.47
CA SER A 50 7.89 -1.16 -8.41
C SER A 50 7.46 -0.73 -9.82
N LEU A 51 6.26 -1.10 -10.28
CA LEU A 51 5.74 -0.65 -11.56
C LEU A 51 5.38 0.84 -11.54
N PHE A 52 4.81 1.33 -10.44
CA PHE A 52 4.56 2.76 -10.24
C PHE A 52 5.87 3.57 -10.29
N GLU A 53 6.91 3.12 -9.58
CA GLU A 53 8.23 3.78 -9.59
C GLU A 53 8.90 3.77 -10.96
N GLN A 54 8.77 2.67 -11.72
CA GLN A 54 9.36 2.55 -13.06
C GLN A 54 8.63 3.35 -14.12
N THR A 55 7.30 3.43 -14.03
CA THR A 55 6.47 4.03 -15.10
C THR A 55 6.01 5.44 -14.78
N GLY A 56 6.00 5.84 -13.50
CA GLY A 56 5.43 7.10 -13.03
C GLY A 56 3.92 7.22 -13.25
N LYS A 57 3.23 6.17 -13.68
CA LYS A 57 1.81 6.21 -14.02
C LYS A 57 0.95 6.25 -12.75
N GLU A 58 0.22 7.34 -12.54
CA GLU A 58 -0.71 7.47 -11.40
C GLU A 58 -1.77 6.37 -11.34
N SER A 59 -2.14 5.78 -12.48
CA SER A 59 -3.06 4.64 -12.55
C SER A 59 -2.58 3.41 -11.77
N LEU A 60 -1.27 3.28 -11.55
CA LEU A 60 -0.62 2.19 -10.82
C LEU A 60 -0.30 2.57 -9.37
N ARG A 61 -0.63 3.79 -8.93
CA ARG A 61 -0.39 4.23 -7.57
C ARG A 61 -1.15 3.31 -6.59
N PRO A 62 -0.47 2.73 -5.59
CA PRO A 62 -1.15 2.01 -4.52
C PRO A 62 -2.10 2.96 -3.78
N ASP A 63 -3.36 2.54 -3.63
CA ASP A 63 -4.41 3.33 -3.00
C ASP A 63 -4.77 2.74 -1.63
N ARG A 64 -5.57 3.45 -0.84
CA ARG A 64 -6.11 3.01 0.45
C ARG A 64 -6.73 1.61 0.38
N VAL A 65 -7.38 1.27 -0.72
CA VAL A 65 -7.97 -0.07 -0.95
C VAL A 65 -6.87 -1.14 -1.03
N THR A 66 -5.74 -0.84 -1.68
CA THR A 66 -4.59 -1.74 -1.79
C THR A 66 -4.02 -2.07 -0.41
N TYR A 67 -3.72 -1.05 0.40
CA TYR A 67 -3.17 -1.21 1.75
C TYR A 67 -4.13 -1.94 2.68
N THR A 68 -5.43 -1.57 2.66
CA THR A 68 -6.46 -2.23 3.47
C THR A 68 -6.57 -3.72 3.12
N SER A 69 -6.48 -4.06 1.83
CA SER A 69 -6.54 -5.44 1.37
C SER A 69 -5.30 -6.24 1.78
N LEU A 70 -4.12 -5.63 1.69
CA LEU A 70 -2.86 -6.22 2.14
C LEU A 70 -2.88 -6.49 3.66
N MET A 71 -3.31 -5.51 4.44
CA MET A 71 -3.46 -5.64 5.89
C MET A 71 -4.39 -6.81 6.25
N LYS A 72 -5.54 -6.93 5.58
CA LYS A 72 -6.44 -8.07 5.79
C LYS A 72 -5.77 -9.41 5.51
N ALA A 73 -4.93 -9.51 4.48
CA ALA A 73 -4.20 -10.74 4.17
C ALA A 73 -3.19 -11.10 5.26
N VAL A 74 -2.49 -10.10 5.79
CA VAL A 74 -1.49 -10.26 6.87
C VAL A 74 -2.16 -10.62 8.19
N VAL A 75 -3.17 -9.87 8.63
CA VAL A 75 -3.90 -10.09 9.90
C VAL A 75 -4.58 -11.46 9.92
N SER A 76 -5.05 -11.91 8.77
CA SER A 76 -5.72 -13.20 8.71
C SER A 76 -4.75 -14.38 8.85
N GLU A 77 -3.44 -14.19 8.63
CA GLU A 77 -2.45 -15.24 8.84
C GLU A 77 -2.55 -15.85 10.25
N ARG A 78 -2.36 -17.17 10.38
CA ARG A 78 -2.45 -17.89 11.68
C ARG A 78 -1.20 -17.65 12.54
N ARG A 79 -0.78 -16.39 12.69
CA ARG A 79 0.39 -15.96 13.47
C ARG A 79 0.09 -14.66 14.22
N PRO A 80 -0.81 -14.69 15.22
CA PRO A 80 -1.42 -13.49 15.82
C PRO A 80 -0.42 -12.45 16.37
N GLY A 81 0.77 -12.84 16.82
CA GLY A 81 1.80 -11.88 17.26
C GLY A 81 2.47 -11.13 16.11
N VAL A 82 2.98 -11.86 15.11
CA VAL A 82 3.72 -11.27 13.98
C VAL A 82 2.79 -10.52 13.03
N SER A 83 1.56 -11.00 12.87
CA SER A 83 0.56 -10.41 11.97
C SER A 83 0.10 -9.01 12.43
N ALA A 84 0.04 -8.77 13.74
CA ALA A 84 -0.34 -7.47 14.30
C ALA A 84 0.76 -6.42 14.07
N ASP A 85 2.02 -6.76 14.37
CA ASP A 85 3.16 -5.87 14.15
C ASP A 85 3.29 -5.47 12.67
N ARG A 86 3.15 -6.45 11.77
CA ARG A 86 3.15 -6.21 10.32
C ARG A 86 1.98 -5.34 9.87
N ALA A 87 0.78 -5.54 10.43
CA ALA A 87 -0.37 -4.68 10.12
C ALA A 87 -0.11 -3.22 10.53
N HIS A 88 0.52 -2.99 11.69
CA HIS A 88 0.93 -1.66 12.13
C HIS A 88 2.02 -1.04 11.25
N GLU A 89 2.94 -1.83 10.71
CA GLU A 89 3.96 -1.36 9.76
C GLU A 89 3.31 -0.89 8.45
N ILE A 90 2.41 -1.70 7.89
CA ILE A 90 1.66 -1.37 6.67
C ILE A 90 0.80 -0.12 6.87
N LEU A 91 0.17 0.02 8.04
CA LEU A 91 -0.62 1.22 8.36
C LEU A 91 0.25 2.47 8.41
N ARG A 92 1.40 2.41 9.09
CA ARG A 92 2.33 3.55 9.17
C ARG A 92 2.88 3.96 7.81
N GLU A 93 3.12 3.01 6.92
CA GLU A 93 3.53 3.30 5.55
C GLU A 93 2.40 3.97 4.75
N MET A 94 1.16 3.48 4.89
CA MET A 94 -0.02 4.10 4.30
C MET A 94 -0.23 5.54 4.82
N GLU A 95 -0.11 5.74 6.13
CA GLU A 95 -0.24 7.05 6.78
C GLU A 95 0.80 8.00 6.23
N ARG A 96 2.10 7.64 6.22
CA ARG A 96 3.17 8.45 5.61
C ARG A 96 2.93 8.86 4.17
N LEU A 97 2.40 7.94 3.36
CA LEU A 97 2.09 8.21 1.95
C LEU A 97 0.83 9.07 1.77
N SER A 98 -0.03 9.15 2.79
CA SER A 98 -1.23 10.00 2.83
C SER A 98 -1.00 11.35 3.53
N GLU A 99 -0.10 11.38 4.53
CA GLU A 99 0.27 12.52 5.37
C GLU A 99 1.37 13.39 4.76
N GLY A 100 1.89 13.04 3.57
CA GLY A 100 2.63 13.98 2.72
C GLY A 100 1.82 15.22 2.30
N GLY A 101 0.61 15.41 2.83
CA GLY A 101 -0.19 16.64 2.77
C GLY A 101 -0.72 17.12 4.12
N GLY A 102 -0.17 16.70 5.26
CA GLY A 102 -0.64 17.08 6.60
C GLY A 102 0.53 17.27 7.57
N GLU A 103 0.78 18.53 7.89
CA GLU A 103 1.83 19.02 8.78
C GLU A 103 1.91 18.26 10.10
N ASP A 104 3.11 17.76 10.38
CA ASP A 104 3.55 17.19 11.64
C ASP A 104 3.60 18.29 12.72
N ASN A 105 2.64 18.28 13.64
CA ASN A 105 2.78 19.02 14.89
C ASN A 105 2.39 18.15 16.08
N GLY A 106 3.41 17.48 16.61
CA GLY A 106 3.68 17.41 18.05
C GLY A 106 2.82 16.47 18.89
N ASP A 107 3.31 15.24 19.07
CA ASP A 107 3.09 14.50 20.32
C ASP A 107 4.41 13.81 20.72
N ASP A 108 5.32 14.58 21.32
CA ASP A 108 6.47 14.02 22.04
C ASP A 108 6.06 13.84 23.51
N GLY A 109 5.29 12.79 23.74
CA GLY A 109 4.98 12.24 25.06
C GLY A 109 6.19 11.51 25.65
N GLY A 110 7.20 12.25 26.10
CA GLY A 110 8.34 11.73 26.86
C GLY A 110 8.02 11.57 28.34
N GLY A 111 7.66 10.35 28.76
CA GLY A 111 7.28 9.99 30.12
C GLY A 111 8.34 10.26 31.20
N GLY A 112 7.94 11.00 32.23
CA GLY A 112 8.67 11.14 33.49
C GLY A 112 8.04 10.30 34.61
N THR A 113 8.24 8.98 34.60
CA THR A 113 7.99 8.14 35.78
C THR A 113 9.26 8.09 36.65
N GLY A 114 9.45 9.13 37.46
CA GLY A 114 10.52 9.22 38.45
C GLY A 114 10.04 8.74 39.83
N SER A 115 10.50 7.56 40.21
CA SER A 115 10.23 6.85 41.47
C SER A 115 10.45 7.65 42.76
N ARG A 116 9.53 7.39 43.69
CA ARG A 116 9.57 7.52 45.16
C ARG A 116 10.94 7.25 45.80
N ALA A 117 11.50 8.22 46.55
CA ALA A 117 12.48 7.98 47.63
C ALA A 117 12.57 9.13 48.66
N LYS A 118 12.01 8.87 49.84
CA LYS A 118 12.42 9.22 51.22
C LYS A 118 13.15 10.57 51.49
N LYS A 119 12.51 11.42 52.30
CA LYS A 119 13.05 11.82 53.62
C LYS A 119 11.91 12.24 54.55
#